data_AF-A0A967YDL5-F1
#
_entry.id   AF-A0A967YDL5-F1
#
_cell.length_a   1.000
_cell.length_b   1.000
_cell.length_c   1.000
_cell.angle_alpha   90.00
_cell.angle_beta   90.00
_cell.angle_gamma   90.00
#
_symmetry.space_group_name_H-M   'P 1'
#
loop_
_entity.id
_entity.type
_entity.pdbx_description
1 polymer ?
#
loop_
_entity_poly.entity_id
_entity_poly.type
_entity_poly.pdbx_seq_one_letter_code
_entity_poly.pdbx_strand_id
1 'polypeptide(L)'
;MEIQQMEIKGNPTKGLIGTTLGFFFGFAAVSLYGPTAIHFKHSMGLSPHMIGLLVAIPALSGSLLRIPFGAWVDTTGGKRPFSILMLLSVIGLGGVFSILILFY
;
A
#
# COMPACT_ATOMS: atom_id res chain seq x y z
N MET A 1 -22.13 -7.05 -35.94
CA MET A 1 -21.40 -7.11 -34.66
C MET A 1 -20.92 -5.69 -34.40
N GLU A 2 -21.78 -4.84 -33.83
CA GLU A 2 -21.45 -3.45 -33.54
C GLU A 2 -20.39 -3.43 -32.44
N ILE A 3 -19.18 -3.03 -32.81
CA ILE A 3 -18.12 -2.73 -31.86
C ILE A 3 -18.55 -1.44 -31.18
N GLN A 4 -19.23 -1.53 -30.03
CA GLN A 4 -19.46 -0.38 -29.17
C GLN A 4 -18.10 0.27 -28.93
N GLN A 5 -17.90 1.43 -29.55
CA GLN A 5 -16.76 2.29 -29.29
C GLN A 5 -16.84 2.67 -27.81
N MET A 6 -16.11 1.94 -26.95
CA MET A 6 -15.90 2.35 -25.58
C MET A 6 -15.18 3.70 -25.64
N GLU A 7 -15.95 4.76 -25.48
CA GLU A 7 -15.46 6.13 -25.40
C GLU A 7 -14.45 6.17 -24.24
N ILE A 8 -13.15 6.13 -24.56
CA ILE A 8 -12.06 6.18 -23.57
C ILE A 8 -12.10 7.56 -22.93
N LYS A 9 -12.93 7.72 -21.89
CA LYS A 9 -13.01 8.94 -21.09
C LYS A 9 -11.83 9.00 -20.11
N GLY A 10 -10.73 9.60 -20.54
CA GLY A 10 -9.60 9.92 -19.67
C GLY A 10 -8.33 10.30 -20.43
N ASN A 11 -7.43 11.03 -19.76
CA ASN A 11 -6.09 11.28 -20.27
C ASN A 11 -5.17 10.12 -19.81
N PRO A 12 -4.67 9.27 -20.72
CA PRO A 12 -3.85 8.09 -20.37
C PRO A 12 -2.58 8.46 -19.60
N THR A 13 -1.94 9.57 -19.98
CA THR A 13 -0.72 10.08 -19.33
C THR A 13 -0.98 10.46 -17.88
N LYS A 14 -2.13 11.09 -17.57
CA LYS A 14 -2.50 11.43 -16.19
C LYS A 14 -2.74 10.17 -15.34
N GLY A 15 -3.39 9.16 -15.90
CA GLY A 15 -3.62 7.88 -15.23
C GLY A 15 -2.31 7.14 -14.93
N LEU A 16 -1.41 7.10 -15.91
CA LEU A 16 -0.10 6.49 -15.77
C LEU A 16 0.74 7.19 -14.70
N ILE A 17 0.92 8.51 -14.80
CA ILE A 17 1.73 9.28 -13.84
C ILE A 17 1.17 9.14 -12.41
N GLY A 18 -0.15 9.29 -12.24
CA GLY A 18 -0.77 9.16 -10.91
C GLY A 18 -0.58 7.78 -10.29
N THR A 19 -0.74 6.73 -11.10
CA THR A 19 -0.58 5.34 -10.62
C THR A 19 0.88 5.02 -10.33
N THR A 20 1.82 5.49 -11.16
CA THR A 20 3.27 5.33 -10.94
C THR A 20 3.72 6.01 -9.65
N LEU A 21 3.30 7.26 -9.42
CA LEU A 21 3.64 7.98 -8.20
C LEU A 21 3.04 7.30 -6.97
N GLY A 22 1.76 6.92 -7.01
CA GLY A 22 1.15 6.27 -5.86
C GLY A 22 1.72 4.87 -5.59
N PHE A 23 2.09 4.11 -6.62
CA PHE A 23 2.85 2.88 -6.46
C PHE A 23 4.21 3.14 -5.82
N PHE A 24 4.94 4.16 -6.28
CA PHE A 24 6.25 4.52 -5.74
C PHE A 24 6.17 4.83 -4.23
N PHE A 25 5.26 5.71 -3.81
CA PHE A 25 5.12 6.07 -2.40
C PHE A 25 4.59 4.90 -1.54
N GLY A 26 3.61 4.15 -2.05
CA GLY A 26 3.08 2.98 -1.33
C GLY A 26 4.13 1.89 -1.14
N PHE A 27 4.97 1.66 -2.16
CA PHE A 27 6.03 0.66 -2.09
C PHE A 27 7.23 1.15 -1.28
N ALA A 28 7.54 2.45 -1.30
CA ALA A 28 8.60 3.05 -0.48
C ALA A 28 8.38 2.78 1.02
N ALA A 29 7.14 2.90 1.50
CA ALA A 29 6.80 2.61 2.90
C ALA A 29 7.11 1.16 3.29
N VAL A 30 6.78 0.20 2.43
CA VAL A 30 7.07 -1.23 2.65
C VAL A 30 8.58 -1.49 2.58
N SER A 31 9.27 -0.87 1.62
CA SER A 31 10.72 -1.03 1.44
C SER A 31 11.52 -0.48 2.62
N LEU A 32 11.04 0.57 3.28
CA LEU A 32 11.71 1.16 4.44
C LEU A 32 11.61 0.28 5.68
N TYR A 33 10.62 -0.61 5.75
CA TYR A 33 10.35 -1.45 6.92
C TYR A 33 11.50 -2.42 7.25
N GLY A 34 12.19 -2.94 6.23
CA GLY A 34 13.31 -3.86 6.39
C GLY A 34 14.46 -3.26 7.22
N PRO A 35 15.06 -2.13 6.78
CA PRO A 35 16.06 -1.39 7.56
C PRO A 35 15.56 -0.98 8.96
N THR A 36 14.33 -0.49 9.08
CA THR A 36 13.76 -0.04 10.36
C THR A 36 13.61 -1.18 11.38
N ALA A 37 13.32 -2.40 10.93
CA ALA A 37 13.21 -3.57 11.81
C ALA A 37 14.50 -3.89 12.58
N ILE A 38 15.67 -3.57 12.02
CA ILE A 38 16.96 -3.74 12.69
C ILE A 38 17.06 -2.76 13.87
N HIS A 39 16.60 -1.53 13.70
CA HIS A 39 16.54 -0.55 14.80
C HIS A 39 15.54 -0.99 15.88
N PHE A 40 14.38 -1.55 15.52
CA PHE A 40 13.45 -2.11 16.49
C PHE A 40 14.05 -3.26 17.30
N LYS A 41 14.90 -4.11 16.69
CA LYS A 41 15.65 -5.14 17.42
C LYS A 41 16.42 -4.57 18.59
N HIS A 42 17.20 -3.53 18.29
CA HIS A 42 18.14 -2.96 19.23
C HIS A 42 17.43 -2.12 20.30
N SER A 43 16.40 -1.36 19.90
CA SER A 43 15.67 -0.48 20.81
C SER A 43 14.67 -1.22 21.70
N MET A 44 14.07 -2.32 21.24
CA MET A 44 13.01 -3.04 21.98
C MET A 44 13.46 -4.41 22.51
N GLY A 45 14.70 -4.84 22.27
CA GLY A 45 15.24 -6.11 22.77
C GLY A 45 14.51 -7.35 22.24
N LEU A 46 13.94 -7.26 21.03
CA LEU A 46 13.07 -8.31 20.47
C LEU A 46 13.85 -9.57 20.07
N SER A 47 13.27 -10.74 20.36
CA SER A 47 13.76 -12.04 19.90
C SER A 47 13.79 -12.11 18.36
N PRO A 48 14.76 -12.83 17.74
CA PRO A 48 14.85 -12.97 16.28
C PRO A 48 13.54 -13.41 15.61
N HIS A 49 12.77 -14.27 16.29
CA HIS A 49 11.48 -14.77 15.81
C HIS A 49 10.43 -13.66 15.71
N MET A 50 10.37 -12.77 16.71
CA MET A 50 9.42 -11.66 16.75
C MET A 50 9.70 -10.64 15.65
N ILE A 51 10.98 -10.41 15.35
CA ILE A 51 11.39 -9.51 14.26
C ILE A 51 11.11 -10.13 12.91
N GLY A 52 11.39 -11.42 12.74
CA GLY A 52 11.03 -12.15 11.54
C GLY A 52 9.52 -12.03 11.27
N LEU A 53 8.69 -12.19 12.31
CA LEU A 53 7.25 -11.99 12.21
C LEU A 53 6.88 -10.54 11.90
N LEU A 54 7.48 -9.57 12.58
CA LEU A 54 7.24 -8.14 12.38
C LEU A 54 7.48 -7.72 10.93
N VAL A 55 8.57 -8.20 10.32
CA VAL A 55 8.92 -7.94 8.90
C VAL A 55 8.01 -8.73 7.95
N ALA A 56 7.61 -9.94 8.32
CA ALA A 56 6.77 -10.80 7.48
C ALA A 56 5.30 -10.34 7.40
N ILE A 57 4.74 -9.78 8.47
CA ILE A 57 3.34 -9.32 8.54
C ILE A 57 2.96 -8.40 7.36
N PRO A 58 3.65 -7.27 7.08
CA PRO A 58 3.24 -6.39 5.99
C PRO A 58 3.34 -7.07 4.62
N ALA A 59 4.33 -7.93 4.40
CA ALA A 59 4.47 -8.69 3.16
C ALA A 59 3.35 -9.72 2.97
N LEU A 60 3.00 -10.44 4.05
CA LEU A 60 1.91 -11.42 4.07
C LEU A 60 0.56 -10.75 3.84
N SER A 61 0.27 -9.69 4.59
CA SER A 61 -0.96 -8.89 4.42
C SER A 61 -1.06 -8.32 3.02
N GLY A 62 0.04 -7.76 2.47
CA GLY A 62 0.07 -7.25 1.11
C GLY A 62 -0.21 -8.32 0.05
N SER A 63 0.35 -9.52 0.20
CA SER A 63 0.09 -10.65 -0.70
C SER A 63 -1.37 -11.09 -0.65
N LEU A 64 -1.95 -11.19 0.56
CA LEU A 64 -3.33 -11.63 0.73
C LEU A 64 -4.32 -10.61 0.16
N LEU A 65 -4.07 -9.31 0.38
CA LEU A 65 -4.92 -8.23 -0.14
C LEU A 65 -4.88 -8.12 -1.67
N ARG A 66 -3.80 -8.56 -2.34
CA ARG A 66 -3.76 -8.54 -3.82
C ARG A 66 -4.89 -9.33 -4.48
N ILE A 67 -5.34 -10.42 -3.87
CA ILE A 67 -6.38 -11.28 -4.46
C ILE A 67 -7.75 -10.57 -4.53
N PRO A 68 -8.34 -10.10 -3.41
CA PRO A 68 -9.63 -9.42 -3.45
C PRO A 68 -9.56 -8.07 -4.18
N PHE A 69 -8.46 -7.32 -4.02
CA PHE A 69 -8.31 -6.03 -4.72
C PHE A 69 -8.08 -6.20 -6.22
N GLY A 70 -7.38 -7.26 -6.66
CA GLY A 70 -7.24 -7.62 -8.07
C GLY A 70 -8.60 -7.94 -8.70
N ALA A 71 -9.36 -8.84 -8.06
CA ALA A 71 -10.72 -9.16 -8.51
C ALA A 71 -11.65 -7.92 -8.53
N TRP A 72 -11.44 -6.97 -7.63
CA TRP A 72 -12.21 -5.73 -7.61
C TRP A 72 -11.83 -4.74 -8.72
N VAL A 73 -10.55 -4.68 -9.09
CA VAL A 73 -10.07 -3.92 -10.26
C VAL A 73 -10.65 -4.48 -11.54
N ASP A 74 -10.69 -5.81 -11.68
CA ASP A 74 -11.20 -6.48 -12.88
C ASP A 74 -12.71 -6.23 -13.10
N THR A 75 -13.47 -6.05 -12.00
CA THR A 75 -14.93 -5.85 -12.05
C THR A 75 -15.37 -4.39 -12.11
N THR A 76 -14.66 -3.46 -11.45
CA THR A 76 -15.09 -2.04 -11.33
C THR A 76 -14.09 -1.02 -11.89
N GLY A 77 -12.98 -1.50 -12.47
CA GLY A 77 -11.89 -0.68 -12.98
C GLY A 77 -10.94 -0.17 -11.89
N GLY A 78 -9.70 0.17 -12.26
CA GLY A 78 -8.62 0.48 -11.30
C GLY A 78 -8.78 1.76 -10.49
N LYS A 79 -9.64 2.70 -10.92
CA LYS A 79 -9.72 4.05 -10.32
C LYS A 79 -10.21 4.05 -8.87
N ARG A 80 -11.28 3.30 -8.58
CA ARG A 80 -11.89 3.19 -7.24
C ARG A 80 -11.00 2.43 -6.24
N PRO A 81 -10.58 1.18 -6.52
CA PRO A 81 -9.72 0.43 -5.61
C PRO A 81 -8.40 1.14 -5.34
N PHE A 82 -7.76 1.76 -6.35
CA PHE A 82 -6.52 2.52 -6.14
C PHE A 82 -6.71 3.73 -5.22
N SER A 83 -7.79 4.49 -5.42
CA SER A 83 -8.08 5.67 -4.57
C SER A 83 -8.35 5.25 -3.13
N ILE A 84 -9.07 4.14 -2.91
CA ILE A 84 -9.37 3.61 -1.57
C ILE A 84 -8.09 3.12 -0.88
N LEU A 85 -7.21 2.41 -1.59
CA LEU A 85 -5.92 1.97 -1.06
C LEU A 85 -5.05 3.16 -0.64
N MET A 86 -5.01 4.22 -1.45
CA MET A 86 -4.32 5.46 -1.11
C MET A 86 -4.90 6.11 0.15
N LEU A 87 -6.23 6.18 0.26
CA LEU A 87 -6.91 6.78 1.41
C LEU A 87 -6.66 5.98 2.69
N LEU A 88 -6.74 4.65 2.61
CA LEU A 88 -6.38 3.75 3.72
C LEU A 88 -4.92 3.90 4.14
N SER A 89 -4.00 4.07 3.18
CA SER A 89 -2.59 4.30 3.46
C SER A 89 -2.37 5.63 4.20
N VAL A 90 -3.05 6.70 3.79
CA VAL A 90 -2.99 8.01 4.47
C VAL A 90 -3.57 7.92 5.89
N ILE A 91 -4.71 7.24 6.07
CA ILE A 91 -5.31 7.03 7.39
C ILE A 91 -4.37 6.24 8.30
N GLY A 92 -3.79 5.14 7.79
CA GLY A 92 -2.87 4.31 8.55
C GLY A 92 -1.61 5.07 8.97
N LEU A 93 -0.99 5.80 8.02
CA LEU A 93 0.17 6.63 8.31
C LEU A 93 -0.15 7.75 9.29
N GLY A 94 -1.30 8.42 9.13
CA GLY A 94 -1.79 9.44 10.05
C GLY A 94 -2.03 8.90 11.45
N GLY A 95 -2.55 7.68 11.58
CA GLY A 95 -2.73 7.01 12.86
C GLY A 95 -1.40 6.75 13.57
N VAL A 96 -0.42 6.19 12.85
CA VAL A 96 0.94 5.95 13.39
C VAL A 96 1.61 7.27 13.78
N PHE A 97 1.51 8.30 12.93
CA PHE A 97 2.06 9.62 13.20
C PHE A 97 1.42 10.27 14.43
N SER A 98 0.10 10.14 14.58
CA SER A 98 -0.64 10.65 15.75
C SER A 98 -0.23 9.93 17.04
N ILE A 99 -0.02 8.61 16.98
CA ILE A 99 0.48 7.83 18.13
C ILE A 99 1.86 8.31 18.55
N LEU A 100 2.77 8.55 17.59
CA LEU A 100 4.11 9.05 17.88
C LEU A 100 4.06 10.41 18.59
N ILE A 101 3.19 11.34 18.17
CA ILE A 101 3.08 12.68 18.78
C ILE A 101 2.41 12.64 20.16
N LEU A 102 1.43 11.77 20.36
CA LEU A 102 0.67 11.71 21.62
C LEU A 102 1.40 10.98 22.74
N PHE A 103 2.20 9.97 22.41
CA PHE A 103 2.83 9.07 23.39
C PHE A 103 4.35 9.25 23.54
N TYR A 104 5.00 10.06 22.69
CA TYR A 104 6.44 10.33 22.75
C TYR A 104 6.72 11.82 22.53
#